data_AF-A0A418V098-F1
#
_entry.id   AF-A0A418V098-F1
#
_cell.length_a   1.000
_cell.length_b   1.000
_cell.length_c   1.000
_cell.angle_alpha   90.00
_cell.angle_beta   90.00
_cell.angle_gamma   90.00
#
_symmetry.space_group_name_H-M   'P 1'
#
loop_
_entity.id
_entity.type
_entity.pdbx_description
1 polymer ?
#
loop_
_entity_poly.entity_id
_entity_poly.type
_entity_poly.pdbx_seq_one_letter_code
_entity_poly.pdbx_strand_id
1 'polypeptide(L)' 'MKVEEVNLQEYTALDEARQGIGAFMTLYNERRLHSSLGYVPPAEFAAQYHQAQM' A
#
# COMPACT_ATOMS: atom_id res chain seq x y z
N MET A 1 7.73 -7.43 14.66
CA MET A 1 7.93 -8.07 13.34
C MET A 1 6.61 -7.87 12.59
N LYS A 2 6.52 -6.95 11.62
CA LYS A 2 5.26 -6.72 10.87
C LYS A 2 5.09 -7.82 9.83
N VAL A 3 4.76 -9.02 10.30
CA VAL A 3 4.50 -10.22 9.48
C VAL A 3 2.99 -10.44 9.36
N GLU A 4 2.19 -9.39 9.56
CA GLU A 4 0.75 -9.47 9.42
C GLU A 4 0.40 -9.14 7.97
N GLU A 5 -0.24 -10.12 7.31
CA GLU A 5 -1.13 -9.93 6.16
C GLU A 5 -0.55 -10.05 4.74
N VAL A 6 0.48 -10.88 4.49
CA VAL A 6 0.54 -11.50 3.14
C VAL A 6 -0.52 -12.58 3.13
N ASN A 7 -1.76 -12.16 2.86
CA ASN A 7 -2.84 -13.08 2.53
C ASN A 7 -2.40 -13.77 1.23
N LEU A 8 -1.97 -15.03 1.32
CA LEU A 8 -1.74 -15.87 0.15
C LEU A 8 -3.11 -16.15 -0.48
N GLN A 9 -3.66 -15.14 -1.16
CA GLN A 9 -4.78 -15.37 -2.06
C GLN A 9 -4.27 -16.24 -3.20
N GLU A 10 -4.79 -17.46 -3.28
CA GLU A 10 -4.66 -18.31 -4.45
C GLU A 10 -5.49 -17.67 -5.56
N TYR A 11 -4.82 -16.96 -6.48
CA TYR A 11 -5.46 -16.44 -7.68
C TYR A 11 -5.61 -17.58 -8.68
N THR A 12 -6.83 -17.82 -9.16
CA THR A 12 -7.10 -18.90 -10.10
C THR A 12 -6.78 -18.48 -11.54
N ALA A 13 -6.78 -17.16 -11.80
CA ALA A 13 -6.46 -16.57 -13.11
C ALA A 13 -5.58 -15.31 -12.99
N LEU A 14 -4.84 -15.00 -14.06
CA LEU A 14 -3.98 -13.81 -14.11
C LEU A 14 -4.78 -12.50 -13.96
N ASP A 15 -5.97 -12.44 -14.52
CA ASP A 15 -6.83 -11.24 -14.44
C ASP A 15 -7.33 -11.01 -13.01
N GLU A 16 -7.65 -12.08 -12.29
CA GLU A 16 -8.02 -12.03 -10.87
C GLU A 16 -6.84 -11.54 -10.03
N ALA A 17 -5.62 -12.06 -10.30
CA ALA A 17 -4.41 -11.59 -9.65
C ALA A 17 -4.15 -10.11 -9.89
N ARG A 18 -4.32 -9.63 -11.12
CA ARG A 18 -4.15 -8.21 -11.46
C ARG A 18 -5.12 -7.32 -10.70
N GLN A 19 -6.39 -7.71 -10.64
CA GLN A 19 -7.41 -6.95 -9.91
C GLN A 19 -7.15 -6.97 -8.40
N GLY A 20 -6.87 -8.13 -7.82
CA GLY A 20 -6.61 -8.29 -6.39
C GLY A 20 -5.37 -7.51 -5.94
N ILE A 21 -4.25 -7.66 -6.66
CA ILE A 21 -3.01 -6.92 -6.38
C ILE A 21 -3.25 -5.42 -6.57
N GLY A 22 -3.95 -5.00 -7.62
CA GLY A 22 -4.28 -3.60 -7.85
C GLY A 22 -5.07 -2.99 -6.69
N ALA A 23 -6.14 -3.66 -6.26
CA ALA A 23 -6.96 -3.22 -5.13
C ALA A 23 -6.16 -3.16 -3.82
N PHE A 24 -5.31 -4.17 -3.56
CA PHE A 24 -4.43 -4.18 -2.39
C PHE A 24 -3.44 -3.01 -2.41
N MET A 25 -2.81 -2.74 -3.57
CA MET A 25 -1.86 -1.64 -3.69
C MET A 25 -2.52 -0.27 -3.45
N THR A 26 -3.73 -0.05 -3.97
CA THR A 26 -4.51 1.15 -3.68
C THR A 26 -4.78 1.29 -2.19
N LEU A 27 -5.28 0.23 -1.54
CA LEU A 27 -5.54 0.23 -0.09
C LEU A 27 -4.27 0.53 0.71
N TYR A 28 -3.16 -0.13 0.36
CA TYR A 28 -1.88 0.03 1.03
C TYR A 28 -1.36 1.47 0.92
N ASN A 29 -1.34 2.02 -0.30
CA ASN A 29 -0.77 3.34 -0.55
C ASN A 29 -1.64 4.48 -0.04
N GLU A 30 -2.96 4.34 -0.09
CA GLU A 30 -3.87 5.45 0.23
C GLU A 30 -4.44 5.40 1.65
N ARG A 31 -4.47 4.23 2.30
CA ARG A 31 -5.19 4.07 3.57
C ARG A 31 -4.38 3.46 4.70
N ARG A 32 -3.34 2.68 4.42
CA ARG A 32 -2.59 2.00 5.48
C ARG A 32 -1.66 2.96 6.19
N LEU A 33 -1.85 3.13 7.50
CA LEU A 33 -0.98 3.99 8.31
C LEU A 33 0.32 3.27 8.67
N HIS A 34 1.45 3.97 8.51
CA HIS A 34 2.76 3.44 8.87
C HIS A 34 3.37 4.23 10.01
N SER A 35 3.63 3.55 11.14
CA SER A 35 4.32 4.14 12.29
C SER A 35 5.71 4.71 11.94
N SER A 36 6.44 4.09 11.00
CA SER A 36 7.72 4.60 10.49
C SER A 36 7.59 5.85 9.63
N LEU A 37 6.40 6.12 9.09
CA LEU A 37 6.09 7.34 8.33
C LEU A 37 5.40 8.40 9.20
N GLY A 38 5.32 8.21 10.52
CA GLY A 38 4.63 9.15 11.41
C GLY A 38 3.10 8.97 11.42
N TYR A 39 2.62 7.74 11.19
CA TYR A 39 1.19 7.41 11.15
C TYR A 39 0.40 8.08 10.03
N VAL A 40 1.02 8.24 8.85
CA VAL A 40 0.33 8.64 7.62
C VAL A 40 0.42 7.54 6.55
N PRO A 41 -0.45 7.54 5.53
CA PRO A 41 -0.34 6.66 4.38
C PRO A 41 0.89 6.97 3.50
N PRO A 42 1.42 5.98 2.76
CA PRO A 42 2.54 6.19 1.84
C PRO A 42 2.31 7.30 0.82
N ALA A 43 1.10 7.42 0.26
CA ALA A 43 0.77 8.46 -0.72
C ALA A 43 0.87 9.87 -0.12
N GLU A 44 0.41 10.05 1.12
CA GLU A 44 0.49 11.34 1.81
C GLU A 44 1.94 11.70 2.14
N PHE A 45 2.71 10.72 2.65
CA PHE A 45 4.14 10.91 2.90
C PHE A 45 4.90 11.32 1.64
N ALA A 46 4.64 10.66 0.50
CA ALA A 46 5.29 10.99 -0.77
C ALA A 46 4.92 12.40 -1.26
N ALA A 47 3.66 12.82 -1.09
CA ALA A 47 3.22 14.17 -1.44
C ALA A 47 3.93 15.24 -0.60
N GLN A 48 4.03 15.04 0.72
CA GLN A 48 4.77 15.95 1.62
C GLN A 48 6.26 16.01 1.26
N TYR A 49 6.86 14.85 0.95
CA TYR A 49 8.27 14.77 0.54
C TYR A 49 8.53 15.54 -0.76
N HIS A 50 7.63 15.45 -1.74
CA HIS A 50 7.76 16.20 -2.99
C HIS A 50 7.61 17.72 -2.78
N GLN A 51 6.68 18.14 -1.93
CA GLN A 51 6.48 19.56 -1.59
C GLN A 51 7.69 20.16 -0.87
N ALA A 52 8.35 19.40 0.01
CA ALA A 52 9.50 19.88 0.78
C ALA A 52 10.81 20.00 -0.04
N GLN A 53 10.85 19.46 -1.26
CA GLN A 53 12.01 19.53 -2.16
C GLN A 53 11.92 20.66 -3.19
N MET A 54 10.78 21.33 -3.27
CA MET A 54 10.56 22.52 -4.08
C MET A 54 10.85 23.78 -3.26
#